data_AF-A0A0M8P9X1-F1
#
_entry.id   AF-A0A0M8P9X1-F1
#
_cell.length_a   1.000
_cell.length_b   1.000
_cell.length_c   1.000
_cell.angle_alpha   90.00
_cell.angle_beta   90.00
_cell.angle_gamma   90.00
#
_symmetry.space_group_name_H-M   'P 1'
#
loop_
_entity.id
_entity.type
_entity.pdbx_description
1 polymer ?
#
loop_
_entity_poly.entity_id
_entity_poly.type
_entity_poly.pdbx_seq_one_letter_code
_entity_poly.pdbx_strand_id
1 'polypeptide(L)'
;MKSVLVSHAHFIATMEATRLTVPSTTNPDEDVWISSLSLGFFISAKLHMGLNILLGIPVVLMRESLESSNIDVIPRHGITFLFVAPP
;
A
#
# COMPACT_ATOMS: atom_id res chain seq x y z
N MET A 1 9.44 6.69 23.09
CA MET A 1 8.63 6.11 21.98
C MET A 1 7.22 5.88 22.51
N LYS A 2 6.18 6.36 21.83
CA LYS A 2 4.78 6.12 22.23
C LYS A 2 4.19 5.04 21.32
N SER A 3 3.39 4.13 21.89
CA SER A 3 2.59 3.19 21.10
C SER A 3 1.22 3.82 20.81
N VAL A 4 0.71 3.62 19.60
CA VAL A 4 -0.61 4.10 19.18
C VAL A 4 -1.55 2.90 19.11
N LEU A 5 -2.58 2.91 19.96
CA LEU A 5 -3.62 1.89 19.95
C LEU A 5 -4.74 2.33 18.99
N VAL A 6 -5.15 1.42 18.11
CA VAL A 6 -6.24 1.65 17.18
C VAL A 6 -7.23 0.51 17.26
N SER A 7 -8.52 0.84 17.33
CA SER A 7 -9.61 -0.14 17.26
C SER A 7 -9.86 -0.57 15.82
N HIS A 8 -10.41 -1.78 15.64
CA HIS A 8 -10.88 -2.24 14.33
C HIS A 8 -11.87 -1.24 13.69
N ALA A 9 -12.79 -0.67 14.48
CA ALA A 9 -13.75 0.31 14.00
C ALA A 9 -13.07 1.54 13.38
N HIS A 10 -12.05 2.11 14.05
CA HIS A 10 -11.31 3.23 13.50
C HIS A 10 -10.47 2.83 12.27
N PHE A 11 -9.86 1.65 12.31
CA PHE A 11 -9.09 1.13 11.17
C PHE A 11 -9.98 1.00 9.93
N ILE A 12 -11.11 0.30 10.03
CA ILE A 12 -12.07 0.09 8.94
C ILE A 12 -12.70 1.40 8.48
N ALA A 13 -13.11 2.28 9.40
CA ALA A 13 -13.67 3.59 9.02
C ALA A 13 -12.69 4.40 8.17
N THR A 14 -11.37 4.33 8.46
CA THR A 14 -10.36 4.96 7.60
C THR A 14 -10.36 4.31 6.22
N MET A 15 -10.41 2.99 6.13
CA MET A 15 -10.35 2.27 4.84
C MET A 15 -11.56 2.54 3.96
N GLU A 16 -12.77 2.55 4.54
CA GLU A 16 -13.98 2.89 3.81
C GLU A 16 -13.95 4.34 3.32
N ALA A 17 -13.50 5.28 4.15
CA ALA A 17 -13.35 6.68 3.74
C ALA A 17 -12.31 6.84 2.63
N THR A 18 -11.13 6.22 2.76
CA THR A 18 -10.08 6.29 1.74
C THR A 18 -10.49 5.63 0.43
N ARG A 19 -11.29 4.55 0.47
CA ARG A 19 -11.83 3.92 -0.74
C ARG A 19 -12.62 4.91 -1.61
N LEU A 20 -13.31 5.87 -1.01
CA LEU A 20 -14.07 6.90 -1.73
C LEU A 20 -13.18 7.96 -2.40
N THR A 21 -11.91 8.04 -2.04
CA THR A 21 -10.94 9.00 -2.58
C THR A 21 -9.97 8.37 -3.58
N VAL A 22 -10.09 7.08 -3.83
CA VAL A 22 -9.28 6.37 -4.83
C VAL A 22 -9.60 6.94 -6.22
N PRO A 23 -8.60 7.17 -7.09
CA PRO A 23 -8.83 7.66 -8.44
C PRO A 23 -9.81 6.78 -9.21
N SER A 24 -10.67 7.39 -10.03
CA SER A 24 -11.61 6.65 -10.88
C SER A 24 -10.92 5.79 -11.95
N THR A 25 -9.63 5.99 -12.15
CA THR A 25 -8.77 5.20 -13.05
C THR A 25 -8.19 3.94 -12.39
N THR A 26 -8.38 3.75 -11.09
CA THR A 26 -7.94 2.53 -10.40
C THR A 26 -8.74 1.33 -10.89
N ASN A 27 -8.02 0.30 -11.33
CA ASN A 27 -8.57 -0.91 -11.94
C ASN A 27 -8.07 -2.16 -11.20
N PRO A 28 -8.92 -2.82 -10.41
CA PRO A 28 -8.56 -4.05 -9.69
C PRO A 28 -8.01 -5.18 -10.55
N ASP A 29 -8.38 -5.24 -11.84
CA ASP A 29 -7.97 -6.31 -12.75
C ASP A 29 -6.58 -6.07 -13.37
N GLU A 30 -6.08 -4.84 -13.34
CA GLU A 30 -4.82 -4.44 -13.99
C GLU A 30 -3.80 -3.88 -12.99
N ASP A 31 -4.25 -3.31 -11.87
CA ASP A 31 -3.38 -2.67 -10.92
C ASP A 31 -2.60 -3.67 -10.07
N VAL A 32 -1.32 -3.36 -9.84
CA VAL A 32 -0.45 -4.06 -8.90
C VAL A 32 0.31 -3.02 -8.10
N TRP A 33 0.21 -3.07 -6.78
CA TRP A 33 0.88 -2.10 -5.90
C TRP A 33 2.13 -2.71 -5.27
N ILE A 34 3.03 -1.88 -4.76
CA ILE A 34 4.24 -2.34 -4.06
C ILE A 34 4.39 -1.70 -2.69
N SER A 35 4.69 -2.52 -1.68
CA SER A 35 5.10 -2.03 -0.35
C SER A 35 6.62 -2.04 -0.26
N SER A 36 7.24 -0.92 -0.62
CA SER A 36 8.68 -0.67 -0.49
C SER A 36 9.10 -0.25 0.92
N LEU A 37 8.14 0.14 1.76
CA LEU A 37 8.33 0.51 3.16
C LEU A 37 7.81 -0.59 4.09
N SER A 38 8.39 -0.65 5.29
CA SER A 38 7.94 -1.57 6.34
C SER A 38 6.45 -1.42 6.64
N LEU A 39 5.75 -2.54 6.77
CA LEU A 39 4.37 -2.60 7.25
C LEU A 39 4.24 -2.17 8.72
N GLY A 40 5.34 -2.01 9.45
CA GLY A 40 5.35 -1.39 10.77
C GLY A 40 4.96 0.09 10.74
N PHE A 41 5.08 0.76 9.59
CA PHE A 41 4.50 2.08 9.40
C PHE A 41 3.00 1.97 9.18
N PHE A 42 2.23 2.67 9.99
CA PHE A 42 0.78 2.53 9.99
C PHE A 42 0.13 2.88 8.65
N ILE A 43 0.74 3.78 7.87
CA ILE A 43 0.31 4.09 6.50
C ILE A 43 0.48 2.90 5.57
N SER A 44 1.62 2.20 5.61
CA SER A 44 1.87 1.02 4.79
C SER A 44 0.93 -0.12 5.17
N ALA A 45 0.70 -0.37 6.47
CA ALA A 45 -0.26 -1.37 6.90
C ALA A 45 -1.68 -1.05 6.40
N LYS A 46 -2.12 0.21 6.55
CA LYS A 46 -3.43 0.65 6.06
C LYS A 46 -3.56 0.51 4.55
N LEU A 47 -2.60 1.05 3.80
CA LEU A 47 -2.65 1.06 2.34
C LEU A 47 -2.56 -0.37 1.79
N HIS A 48 -1.48 -1.07 2.12
CA HIS A 48 -1.07 -2.33 1.50
C HIS A 48 -1.64 -3.60 2.13
N MET A 49 -2.21 -3.53 3.34
CA MET A 49 -2.92 -4.67 3.96
C MET A 49 -4.40 -4.38 4.24
N GLY A 50 -4.84 -3.13 4.24
CA GLY A 50 -6.24 -2.76 4.46
C GLY A 50 -6.93 -2.40 3.15
N LEU A 51 -6.56 -1.27 2.57
CA LEU A 51 -7.22 -0.69 1.40
C LEU A 51 -7.10 -1.62 0.18
N ASN A 52 -5.91 -2.16 -0.09
CA ASN A 52 -5.72 -3.10 -1.21
C ASN A 52 -6.62 -4.33 -1.12
N ILE A 53 -6.89 -4.85 0.08
CA ILE A 53 -7.84 -5.96 0.27
C ILE A 53 -9.26 -5.52 -0.10
N LEU A 54 -9.68 -4.33 0.33
CA LEU A 54 -11.02 -3.80 -0.02
C LEU A 54 -11.16 -3.46 -1.50
N LEU A 55 -10.05 -3.12 -2.17
CA LEU A 55 -10.02 -2.83 -3.60
C LEU A 55 -9.86 -4.08 -4.46
N GLY A 56 -9.46 -5.22 -3.89
CA GLY A 56 -9.12 -6.42 -4.66
C GLY A 56 -7.81 -6.32 -5.43
N ILE A 57 -6.92 -5.39 -5.06
CA ILE A 57 -5.67 -5.12 -5.76
C ILE A 57 -4.51 -5.87 -5.08
N PRO A 58 -3.73 -6.69 -5.81
CA PRO A 58 -2.57 -7.38 -5.25
C PRO A 58 -1.45 -6.40 -4.85
N VAL A 59 -0.69 -6.80 -3.83
CA VAL A 59 0.49 -6.06 -3.37
C VAL A 59 1.74 -6.93 -3.36
N VAL A 60 2.81 -6.43 -3.99
CA VAL A 60 4.16 -6.98 -3.86
C VAL A 60 4.80 -6.45 -2.59
N LEU A 61 5.09 -7.34 -1.64
CA LEU A 61 5.77 -6.99 -0.39
C LEU A 61 7.28 -7.16 -0.56
N MET A 62 8.03 -6.06 -0.46
CA MET A 62 9.48 -6.11 -0.53
C MET A 62 10.09 -6.47 0.84
N ARG A 63 11.16 -7.26 0.82
CA ARG A 63 11.97 -7.54 2.03
C ARG A 63 12.96 -6.43 2.34
N GLU A 64 13.38 -5.71 1.31
CA GLU A 64 14.37 -4.64 1.35
C GLU A 64 13.74 -3.37 0.77
N SER A 65 14.33 -2.21 1.09
CA SER A 65 13.89 -0.94 0.51
C SER A 65 14.04 -0.94 -1.02
N LEU A 66 13.16 -0.21 -1.70
CA LEU A 66 13.29 0.01 -3.13
C LEU A 66 14.48 0.96 -3.40
N GLU A 67 15.44 0.47 -4.17
CA GLU A 67 16.67 1.16 -4.54
C GLU A 67 16.95 0.99 -6.04
N SER A 68 17.90 1.74 -6.58
CA SER A 68 18.28 1.63 -8.00
C SER A 68 18.77 0.23 -8.38
N SER A 69 19.32 -0.52 -7.42
CA SER A 69 19.83 -1.89 -7.60
C SER A 69 18.73 -2.94 -7.78
N ASN A 70 17.49 -2.66 -7.37
CA ASN A 70 16.38 -3.62 -7.38
C ASN A 70 15.10 -3.05 -8.04
N ILE A 71 15.24 -1.95 -8.79
CA ILE A 71 14.14 -1.24 -9.46
C ILE A 71 13.44 -2.09 -10.54
N ASP A 72 14.09 -3.15 -11.01
CA ASP A 72 13.55 -4.06 -12.00
C ASP A 72 12.35 -4.88 -11.49
N VAL A 73 12.09 -4.85 -10.17
CA VAL A 73 10.84 -5.34 -9.58
C VAL A 73 9.59 -4.67 -10.18
N ILE A 74 9.69 -3.41 -10.59
CA ILE A 74 8.57 -2.64 -11.16
C ILE A 74 8.07 -3.29 -12.46
N PRO A 75 8.87 -3.38 -13.54
CA PRO A 75 8.42 -4.02 -14.77
C PRO A 75 8.20 -5.53 -14.60
N ARG A 76 8.94 -6.21 -13.71
CA ARG A 76 8.79 -7.65 -13.48
C ARG A 76 7.40 -8.03 -12.94
N HIS A 77 6.82 -7.17 -12.11
CA HIS A 77 5.50 -7.41 -11.49
C HIS A 77 4.39 -6.50 -12.02
N GLY A 78 4.67 -5.66 -13.01
CA GLY A 78 3.69 -4.72 -13.56
C GLY A 78 3.18 -3.71 -12.55
N ILE A 79 4.07 -3.18 -11.70
CA ILE A 79 3.67 -2.25 -10.62
C ILE A 79 3.09 -0.96 -11.21
N THR A 80 1.86 -0.62 -10.82
CA THR A 80 1.11 0.56 -11.27
C THR A 80 1.04 1.67 -10.22
N PHE A 81 1.35 1.36 -8.95
CA PHE A 81 1.36 2.33 -7.86
C PHE A 81 2.56 2.14 -6.93
N LEU A 82 3.21 3.26 -6.62
CA LEU A 82 4.37 3.32 -5.72
C LEU A 82 4.16 4.44 -4.68
N PHE A 83 4.27 4.09 -3.41
CA PHE A 83 4.34 5.07 -2.31
C PHE A 83 5.81 5.23 -1.87
N VAL A 84 6.34 6.44 -1.99
CA VAL A 84 7.71 6.79 -1.56
C VAL A 84 7.62 7.86 -0.49
N ALA A 85 8.24 7.61 0.67
CA ALA A 85 8.41 8.65 1.68
C ALA A 85 9.52 9.62 1.22
N PRO A 86 9.31 10.95 1.30
CA PRO A 86 10.38 11.90 1.06
C PRO A 86 11.54 11.71 2.07
N PRO A 87 12.77 12.09 1.69
CA PRO A 87 13.96 11.98 2.54
C PRO A 87 13.89 12.87 3.79
#